data_AF-A0A934DYW2-F1
#
_entry.id   AF-A0A934DYW2-F1
#
_cell.length_a   1.000
_cell.length_b   1.000
_cell.length_c   1.000
_cell.angle_alpha   90.00
_cell.angle_beta   90.00
_cell.angle_gamma   90.00
#
_symmetry.space_group_name_H-M   'P 1'
#
loop_
_entity.id
_entity.type
_entity.pdbx_description
1 polymer ?
#
loop_
_entity_poly.entity_id
_entity_poly.type
_entity_poly.pdbx_seq_one_letter_code
_entity_poly.pdbx_strand_id
1 'polypeptide(L)'
;MTEPSTHPSQEGLFLWVAGELDARAALELEQHVHGCRGCAERLRHEARLEANMREIGAVLPGPGNSEVPAAFFQRITRFFRPAPLRLALAATATVALVGFALTWRETAEKGQPLSPSRDQAHAVFPLRETASRDTYGYGDDLGVTVSSIHEARFVFNYSEAIPQVYSVTFEARGVERKEQIEITLNGVHLGYLEPSAGDYPKTQRVKLPRKYLKAGIANKLVFDAVDNPPNSVPWAIVEPRLLRKVLPTCAVGECTREAKALYDRADRHLAQRNLAAENRVLAWSELQRALVFLEVEDPESQSDLYVLIQATLRDVDRELDAKCTSIMLAAKRIEEMQDLKTAYKTYRDGLKWFPEAEDEHPCRWGLQKKIDEYSGRQP
;
A
#
# COMPACT_ATOMS: atom_id res chain seq x y z
N MET A 1 27.56 14.80 -35.29
CA MET A 1 26.19 14.26 -35.13
C MET A 1 26.35 13.07 -34.20
N THR A 2 26.17 13.28 -32.90
CA THR A 2 26.29 12.25 -31.86
C THR A 2 25.01 11.43 -31.82
N GLU A 3 25.12 10.11 -31.90
CA GLU A 3 24.00 9.19 -31.73
C GLU A 3 23.24 9.49 -30.43
N PRO A 4 21.90 9.34 -30.40
CA PRO A 4 21.15 9.45 -29.17
C PRO A 4 21.67 8.40 -28.20
N SER A 5 22.33 8.83 -27.12
CA SER A 5 22.85 7.94 -26.09
C SER A 5 21.67 7.19 -25.48
N THR A 6 21.55 5.90 -25.81
CA THR A 6 20.56 5.01 -25.22
C THR A 6 20.79 4.98 -23.72
N HIS A 7 19.80 5.42 -22.94
CA HIS A 7 19.90 5.37 -21.49
C HIS A 7 19.81 3.92 -21.01
N PRO A 8 20.51 3.55 -19.91
CA PRO A 8 20.35 2.25 -19.27
C PRO A 8 18.90 2.03 -18.85
N SER A 9 18.43 0.78 -18.98
CA SER A 9 17.11 0.37 -18.52
C SER A 9 17.02 0.44 -16.99
N GLN A 10 15.80 0.52 -16.46
CA GLN A 10 15.57 0.53 -15.03
C GLN A 10 16.05 -0.78 -14.37
N GLU A 11 15.85 -1.92 -15.02
CA GLU A 11 16.38 -3.22 -14.59
C GLU A 11 17.91 -3.22 -14.47
N GLY A 12 18.62 -2.58 -15.41
CA GLY A 12 20.08 -2.46 -15.34
C GLY A 12 20.56 -1.61 -14.15
N LEU A 13 19.82 -0.54 -13.81
CA LEU A 13 20.12 0.25 -12.62
C LEU A 13 19.89 -0.57 -11.34
N PHE A 14 18.77 -1.30 -11.25
CA PHE A 14 18.45 -2.16 -10.11
C PHE A 14 19.52 -3.24 -9.88
N LEU A 15 19.89 -3.98 -10.93
CA LEU A 15 20.92 -5.03 -10.85
C LEU A 15 22.29 -4.48 -10.44
N TRP A 16 22.61 -3.23 -10.79
CA TRP A 16 23.84 -2.60 -10.33
C TRP A 16 23.83 -2.33 -8.82
N VAL A 17 22.73 -1.78 -8.29
CA VAL A 17 22.64 -1.47 -6.85
C VAL A 17 22.66 -2.77 -6.02
N ALA A 18 21.99 -3.82 -6.52
CA ALA A 18 21.99 -5.14 -5.91
C ALA A 18 23.35 -5.88 -6.00
N GLY A 19 24.29 -5.38 -6.81
CA GLY A 19 25.59 -6.02 -7.04
C GLY A 19 25.53 -7.28 -7.91
N GLU A 20 24.49 -7.40 -8.74
CA GLU A 20 24.21 -8.57 -9.59
C GLU A 20 24.62 -8.38 -11.06
N LEU A 21 24.98 -7.16 -11.48
CA LEU A 21 25.57 -6.95 -12.80
C LEU A 21 26.95 -7.61 -12.93
N ASP A 22 27.23 -8.16 -14.11
CA ASP A 22 28.58 -8.59 -14.43
C ASP A 22 29.54 -7.39 -14.51
N ALA A 23 30.83 -7.65 -14.30
CA ALA A 23 31.85 -6.60 -14.19
C ALA A 23 31.95 -5.69 -15.42
N ARG A 24 31.62 -6.20 -16.62
CA ARG A 24 31.65 -5.39 -17.84
C ARG A 24 30.44 -4.47 -17.90
N ALA A 25 29.24 -5.01 -17.68
CA ALA A 25 28.01 -4.21 -17.67
C ALA A 25 28.02 -3.15 -16.56
N ALA A 26 28.57 -3.48 -15.39
CA ALA A 26 28.74 -2.53 -14.29
C ALA A 26 29.66 -1.36 -14.67
N LEU A 27 30.80 -1.64 -15.32
CA LEU A 27 31.74 -0.61 -15.77
C LEU A 27 31.13 0.29 -16.87
N GLU A 28 30.39 -0.29 -17.82
CA GLU A 28 29.68 0.45 -18.87
C GLU A 28 28.62 1.39 -18.26
N LEU A 29 27.88 0.92 -17.25
CA LEU A 29 26.90 1.72 -16.53
C LEU A 29 27.56 2.87 -15.74
N GLU A 30 28.66 2.60 -15.02
CA GLU A 30 29.40 3.62 -14.27
C GLU A 30 29.91 4.74 -15.18
N GLN A 31 30.50 4.37 -16.33
CA GLN A 31 30.95 5.34 -17.33
C GLN A 31 29.79 6.20 -17.87
N HIS A 32 28.64 5.58 -18.13
CA HIS A 32 27.45 6.32 -18.57
C HIS A 32 26.93 7.28 -17.48
N VAL A 33 26.81 6.80 -16.25
CA VAL A 33 26.28 7.57 -15.11
C VAL A 33 27.19 8.76 -14.77
N HIS A 34 28.50 8.63 -14.95
CA HIS A 34 29.44 9.75 -14.84
C HIS A 34 29.17 10.86 -15.87
N GLY A 35 28.72 10.51 -17.08
CA GLY A 35 28.41 11.47 -18.15
C GLY A 35 26.95 11.94 -18.19
N CYS A 36 26.02 11.26 -17.50
CA CYS A 36 24.58 11.51 -17.59
C CYS A 36 23.94 11.79 -16.22
N ARG A 37 23.66 13.07 -15.95
CA ARG A 37 23.06 13.52 -14.68
C ARG A 37 21.71 12.85 -14.36
N GLY A 38 20.84 12.65 -15.35
CA GLY A 38 19.55 11.99 -15.14
C GLY A 38 19.68 10.52 -14.72
N CYS A 39 20.64 9.79 -15.29
CA CYS A 39 20.93 8.41 -14.85
C CYS A 39 21.57 8.37 -13.46
N ALA A 40 22.40 9.36 -13.11
CA ALA A 40 22.96 9.48 -11.76
C ALA A 40 21.89 9.74 -10.70
N GLU A 41 20.88 10.56 -11.01
CA GLU A 41 19.76 10.82 -10.10
C GLU A 41 18.88 9.58 -9.93
N ARG A 42 18.56 8.85 -11.01
CA ARG A 42 17.84 7.57 -10.93
C ARG A 42 18.61 6.52 -10.13
N LEU A 43 19.93 6.41 -10.32
CA LEU A 43 20.75 5.46 -9.58
C LEU A 43 20.77 5.76 -8.06
N ARG A 44 20.83 7.04 -7.68
CA ARG A 44 20.73 7.45 -6.26
C ARG A 44 19.36 7.13 -5.66
N HIS A 45 18.30 7.22 -6.46
CA HIS A 45 16.95 6.85 -6.03
C HIS A 45 16.86 5.36 -5.73
N GLU A 46 17.32 4.51 -6.66
CA GLU A 46 17.36 3.05 -6.49
C GLU A 46 18.23 2.65 -5.29
N ALA A 47 19.41 3.26 -5.12
CA ALA A 47 20.28 3.03 -3.96
C ALA A 47 19.61 3.40 -2.63
N ARG A 48 18.76 4.43 -2.61
CA ARG A 48 17.99 4.81 -1.41
C ARG A 48 16.88 3.81 -1.14
N LEU A 49 16.18 3.32 -2.16
CA LEU A 49 15.16 2.28 -2.01
C LEU A 49 15.78 1.00 -1.44
N GLU A 50 16.92 0.55 -1.97
CA GLU A 50 17.59 -0.64 -1.44
C GLU A 50 18.08 -0.45 0.00
N ALA A 51 18.66 0.71 0.33
CA ALA A 51 19.05 1.02 1.70
C ALA A 51 17.85 0.96 2.68
N ASN A 52 16.72 1.55 2.28
CA ASN A 52 15.48 1.49 3.04
C ASN A 52 14.97 0.04 3.19
N MET A 53 15.07 -0.77 2.12
CA MET A 53 14.69 -2.19 2.15
C MET A 53 15.58 -3.03 3.09
N ARG A 54 16.88 -2.73 3.15
CA ARG A 54 17.81 -3.36 4.12
C ARG A 54 17.49 -2.96 5.55
N GLU A 55 17.15 -1.70 5.79
CA GLU A 55 16.81 -1.18 7.13
C GLU A 55 15.54 -1.84 7.70
N ILE A 56 14.54 -2.11 6.85
CA ILE A 56 13.30 -2.81 7.25
C ILE A 56 13.46 -4.34 7.32
N GLY A 57 14.68 -4.87 7.17
CA GLY A 57 14.96 -6.31 7.25
C GLY A 57 14.46 -7.15 6.07
N ALA A 58 14.15 -6.52 4.94
CA ALA A 58 13.68 -7.17 3.71
C ALA A 58 14.86 -7.62 2.81
N VAL A 59 15.90 -8.23 3.40
CA VAL A 59 17.04 -8.75 2.64
C VAL A 59 16.65 -10.09 2.00
N LEU A 60 16.81 -10.18 0.69
CA LEU A 60 16.81 -11.45 -0.03
C LEU A 60 17.97 -12.32 0.47
N PRO A 61 17.76 -13.63 0.72
CA PRO A 61 18.91 -14.53 0.83
C PRO A 61 19.64 -14.52 -0.51
N GLY A 62 20.77 -13.83 -0.57
CA GLY A 62 21.69 -13.94 -1.70
C GLY A 62 22.19 -15.38 -1.83
N PRO A 63 22.58 -15.83 -3.03
CA PRO A 63 23.21 -17.12 -3.19
C PRO A 63 24.55 -17.13 -2.44
N GLY A 64 24.54 -17.75 -1.26
CA GLY A 64 25.69 -18.36 -0.60
C GLY A 64 26.90 -17.46 -0.33
N ASN A 65 26.95 -16.89 0.87
CA ASN A 65 28.23 -16.70 1.55
C ASN A 65 28.89 -18.08 1.73
N SER A 66 29.80 -18.42 0.82
CA SER A 66 30.83 -19.43 1.09
C SER A 66 32.11 -18.67 1.40
N GLU A 67 32.52 -18.75 2.65
CA GLU A 67 33.89 -18.45 3.06
C GLU A 67 34.82 -19.37 2.26
N VAL A 68 35.68 -18.80 1.40
CA VAL A 68 36.90 -19.48 0.94
C VAL A 68 38.05 -18.45 0.84
N PRO A 69 39.28 -18.79 1.27
CA PRO A 69 40.34 -17.83 1.54
C PRO A 69 41.04 -17.30 0.29
N ALA A 70 41.71 -16.17 0.45
CA ALA A 70 42.62 -15.58 -0.51
C ALA A 70 43.77 -16.52 -0.90
N ALA A 71 43.61 -17.31 -1.97
CA ALA A 71 44.69 -17.87 -2.78
C ALA A 71 44.13 -18.68 -3.95
N PHE A 72 43.77 -18.06 -5.09
CA PHE A 72 43.68 -18.80 -6.35
C PHE A 72 43.68 -17.92 -7.61
N PHE A 73 44.61 -16.96 -7.68
CA PHE A 73 45.02 -16.42 -8.99
C PHE A 73 46.04 -17.41 -9.60
N GLN A 74 45.55 -18.35 -10.41
CA GLN A 74 46.30 -18.99 -11.49
C GLN A 74 45.40 -20.03 -12.17
N ARG A 75 45.02 -19.78 -13.44
CA ARG A 75 45.33 -20.61 -14.62
C ARG A 75 44.29 -20.38 -15.73
N ILE A 76 44.58 -19.38 -16.56
CA ILE A 76 44.07 -19.34 -17.94
C ILE A 76 44.86 -20.39 -18.71
N THR A 77 44.19 -21.36 -19.36
CA THR A 77 44.43 -21.77 -20.77
C THR A 77 43.62 -23.01 -21.17
N ARG A 78 42.96 -22.89 -22.35
CA ARG A 78 42.59 -23.94 -23.34
C ARG A 78 41.42 -24.88 -22.91
N PHE A 79 40.39 -25.14 -23.72
CA PHE A 79 40.35 -25.42 -25.15
C PHE A 79 39.00 -25.00 -25.78
N PHE A 80 39.07 -24.34 -26.94
CA PHE A 80 38.03 -24.33 -27.97
C PHE A 80 38.13 -25.60 -28.80
N ARG A 81 37.00 -26.30 -29.03
CA ARG A 81 36.73 -27.07 -30.25
C ARG A 81 35.21 -27.20 -30.47
N PRO A 82 34.67 -26.82 -31.64
CA PRO A 82 33.32 -27.17 -32.07
C PRO A 82 33.34 -28.46 -32.90
N ALA A 83 32.23 -29.19 -32.93
CA ALA A 83 32.00 -30.31 -33.83
C ALA A 83 30.49 -30.43 -34.14
N PRO A 84 30.08 -31.05 -35.26
CA PRO A 84 29.10 -30.47 -36.17
C PRO A 84 27.77 -31.22 -36.32
N LEU A 85 26.84 -30.51 -36.95
CA LEU A 85 25.57 -30.95 -37.58
C LEU A 85 25.62 -32.32 -38.27
N ARG A 86 24.55 -33.12 -38.10
CA ARG A 86 23.98 -33.94 -39.17
C ARG A 86 22.44 -33.97 -39.15
N LEU A 87 21.91 -33.83 -40.36
CA LEU A 87 20.54 -33.88 -40.84
C LEU A 87 19.90 -35.29 -40.79
N ALA A 88 18.57 -35.33 -40.67
CA ALA A 88 17.60 -36.09 -41.50
C ALA A 88 16.17 -35.66 -41.04
N LEU A 89 15.32 -35.00 -41.84
CA LEU A 89 14.39 -35.52 -42.89
C LEU A 89 13.63 -36.78 -42.40
N ALA A 90 12.30 -36.92 -42.46
CA ALA A 90 11.28 -36.32 -43.34
C ALA A 90 9.84 -36.52 -42.80
N ALA A 91 8.95 -35.64 -43.30
CA ALA A 91 7.55 -35.84 -43.72
C ALA A 91 6.57 -36.72 -42.94
N THR A 92 5.43 -36.11 -42.57
CA THR A 92 4.11 -36.49 -43.10
C THR A 92 3.16 -35.29 -43.10
N ALA A 93 2.38 -35.21 -44.17
CA ALA A 93 1.43 -34.15 -44.49
C ALA A 93 -0.02 -34.56 -44.15
N THR A 94 -0.82 -33.52 -43.82
CA THR A 94 -2.26 -33.36 -44.13
C THR A 94 -3.27 -34.36 -43.57
N VAL A 95 -4.05 -33.93 -42.56
CA VAL A 95 -5.49 -34.22 -42.45
C VAL A 95 -6.25 -32.98 -41.93
N ALA A 96 -7.22 -32.55 -42.75
CA ALA A 96 -8.46 -31.83 -42.44
C ALA A 96 -8.43 -30.42 -41.81
N LEU A 97 -8.27 -29.43 -42.70
CA LEU A 97 -9.08 -28.21 -42.70
C LEU A 97 -10.57 -28.62 -42.80
N VAL A 98 -11.39 -28.28 -41.80
CA VAL A 98 -12.88 -28.08 -41.80
C VAL A 98 -13.45 -28.01 -40.37
N GLY A 99 -12.65 -28.21 -39.30
CA GLY A 99 -13.13 -28.19 -37.91
C GLY A 99 -12.90 -26.91 -37.09
N PHE A 100 -12.68 -25.73 -37.67
CA PHE A 100 -12.23 -24.54 -36.90
C PHE A 100 -13.11 -23.28 -37.05
N ALA A 101 -14.31 -23.39 -37.61
CA ALA A 101 -15.22 -22.24 -37.82
C ALA A 101 -16.46 -22.23 -36.91
N LEU A 102 -16.59 -23.15 -35.95
CA LEU A 102 -17.80 -23.28 -35.10
C LEU A 102 -17.54 -23.38 -33.58
N THR A 103 -16.34 -23.09 -33.09
CA THR A 103 -16.06 -23.03 -31.62
C THR A 103 -15.59 -21.66 -31.13
N TRP A 104 -15.58 -20.64 -32.00
CA TRP A 104 -15.25 -19.25 -31.64
C TRP A 104 -16.48 -18.38 -31.34
N ARG A 105 -17.55 -18.97 -30.81
CA ARG A 105 -18.80 -18.24 -30.52
C ARG A 105 -19.21 -18.18 -29.05
N GLU A 106 -18.37 -18.65 -28.12
CA GLU A 106 -18.69 -18.68 -26.68
C GLU A 106 -17.59 -18.14 -25.73
N THR A 107 -16.66 -17.31 -26.22
CA THR A 107 -15.70 -16.60 -25.34
C THR A 107 -15.63 -15.09 -25.60
N ALA A 108 -16.71 -14.51 -26.11
CA ALA A 108 -16.88 -13.06 -26.27
C ALA A 108 -17.87 -12.48 -25.22
N GLU A 109 -17.72 -12.87 -23.95
CA GLU A 109 -18.18 -12.09 -22.78
C GLU A 109 -16.99 -11.51 -22.01
N LYS A 110 -15.84 -11.33 -22.67
CA LYS A 110 -14.77 -10.49 -22.13
C LYS A 110 -15.02 -9.04 -22.53
N GLY A 111 -15.57 -8.30 -21.56
CA GLY A 111 -15.45 -6.86 -21.42
C GLY A 111 -15.78 -6.07 -22.69
N GLN A 112 -17.04 -5.65 -22.81
CA GLN A 112 -17.30 -4.41 -23.54
C GLN A 112 -16.29 -3.37 -23.05
N PRO A 113 -15.53 -2.69 -23.94
CA PRO A 113 -14.77 -1.53 -23.53
C PRO A 113 -15.77 -0.59 -22.86
N LEU A 114 -15.54 -0.31 -21.58
CA LEU A 114 -16.34 0.66 -20.84
C LEU A 114 -16.42 1.90 -21.72
N SER A 115 -17.65 2.31 -22.07
CA SER A 115 -17.89 3.65 -22.63
C SER A 115 -17.02 4.63 -21.86
N PRO A 116 -16.31 5.58 -22.51
CA PRO A 116 -15.41 6.50 -21.84
C PRO A 116 -16.15 7.04 -20.62
N SER A 117 -15.71 6.59 -19.45
CA SER A 117 -16.43 6.78 -18.20
C SER A 117 -16.53 8.29 -18.01
N ARG A 118 -17.73 8.83 -18.24
CA ARG A 118 -17.96 10.28 -18.19
C ARG A 118 -17.49 10.73 -16.82
N ASP A 119 -16.49 11.60 -16.78
CA ASP A 119 -15.91 12.07 -15.52
C ASP A 119 -17.01 12.48 -14.54
N GLN A 120 -17.01 11.86 -13.36
CA GLN A 120 -17.99 12.03 -12.30
C GLN A 120 -17.41 12.84 -11.13
N ALA A 121 -16.34 13.62 -11.34
CA ALA A 121 -15.75 14.47 -10.30
C ALA A 121 -16.78 15.38 -9.56
N HIS A 122 -17.88 15.76 -10.23
CA HIS A 122 -18.95 16.54 -9.60
C HIS A 122 -20.04 15.73 -8.92
N ALA A 123 -20.09 14.41 -9.16
CA ALA A 123 -21.04 13.52 -8.50
C ALA A 123 -20.71 13.46 -7.00
N VAL A 124 -21.75 13.16 -6.22
CA VAL A 124 -21.66 13.10 -4.77
C VAL A 124 -22.16 11.74 -4.32
N PHE A 125 -21.29 10.99 -3.65
CA PHE A 125 -21.54 9.60 -3.27
C PHE A 125 -21.88 9.49 -1.79
N PRO A 126 -22.77 8.58 -1.38
CA PRO A 126 -23.07 8.39 0.03
C PRO A 126 -21.91 7.66 0.74
N LEU A 127 -21.37 8.24 1.81
CA LEU A 127 -20.44 7.55 2.71
C LEU A 127 -21.23 6.79 3.77
N ARG A 128 -21.00 5.46 3.85
CA ARG A 128 -21.76 4.56 4.70
C ARG A 128 -20.84 3.72 5.58
N GLU A 129 -21.40 3.07 6.59
CA GLU A 129 -20.69 2.10 7.42
C GLU A 129 -20.39 0.78 6.73
N THR A 130 -21.10 0.45 5.66
CA THR A 130 -20.70 -0.62 4.76
C THR A 130 -19.77 -0.04 3.73
N ALA A 131 -18.63 -0.69 3.48
CA ALA A 131 -17.72 -0.31 2.41
C ALA A 131 -18.46 -0.25 1.06
N SER A 132 -18.22 0.81 0.30
CA SER A 132 -18.65 0.87 -1.10
C SER A 132 -17.91 -0.21 -1.89
N ARG A 133 -18.55 -0.86 -2.86
CA ARG A 133 -17.86 -1.80 -3.76
C ARG A 133 -17.12 -1.09 -4.90
N ASP A 134 -17.26 0.22 -4.99
CA ASP A 134 -16.72 1.03 -6.05
C ASP A 134 -15.32 1.54 -5.72
N THR A 135 -14.53 1.71 -6.76
CA THR A 135 -13.22 2.36 -6.72
C THR A 135 -13.34 3.72 -7.41
N TYR A 136 -13.03 4.79 -6.70
CA TYR A 136 -13.20 6.17 -7.14
C TYR A 136 -11.84 6.77 -7.49
N GLY A 137 -11.72 7.48 -8.60
CA GLY A 137 -10.50 8.21 -8.94
C GLY A 137 -10.19 8.17 -10.44
N TYR A 138 -8.92 8.06 -10.80
CA TYR A 138 -8.44 8.08 -12.17
C TYR A 138 -7.32 7.06 -12.39
N GLY A 139 -7.31 6.38 -13.55
CA GLY A 139 -6.32 5.37 -13.89
C GLY A 139 -6.95 4.00 -14.12
N ASP A 140 -6.91 3.53 -15.38
CA ASP A 140 -7.53 2.26 -15.78
C ASP A 140 -6.86 1.04 -15.14
N ASP A 141 -5.56 1.15 -14.86
CA ASP A 141 -4.71 0.18 -14.20
C ASP A 141 -5.00 0.01 -12.69
N LEU A 142 -5.63 1.00 -12.07
CA LEU A 142 -5.95 0.97 -10.63
C LEU A 142 -7.28 0.27 -10.30
N GLY A 143 -8.01 -0.19 -11.32
CA GLY A 143 -9.32 -0.82 -11.15
C GLY A 143 -10.42 0.18 -10.77
N VAL A 144 -10.33 1.41 -11.26
CA VAL A 144 -11.33 2.47 -11.07
C VAL A 144 -12.65 2.07 -11.74
N THR A 145 -13.72 2.00 -10.95
CA THR A 145 -15.09 1.75 -11.45
C THR A 145 -15.88 3.04 -11.61
N VAL A 146 -15.50 4.09 -10.88
CA VAL A 146 -16.11 5.42 -10.91
C VAL A 146 -15.03 6.44 -11.24
N SER A 147 -14.99 6.86 -12.51
CA SER A 147 -14.05 7.89 -12.97
C SER A 147 -14.37 9.23 -12.31
N SER A 148 -13.41 9.77 -11.59
CA SER A 148 -13.46 11.02 -10.83
C SER A 148 -12.07 11.64 -10.91
N ILE A 149 -11.80 12.38 -11.99
CA ILE A 149 -10.44 12.76 -12.37
C ILE A 149 -9.83 13.71 -11.35
N HIS A 150 -10.62 14.69 -10.93
CA HIS A 150 -10.20 15.80 -10.09
C HIS A 150 -10.47 15.54 -8.62
N GLU A 151 -11.65 15.03 -8.28
CA GLU A 151 -12.04 14.88 -6.90
C GLU A 151 -13.09 13.79 -6.73
N ALA A 152 -13.06 13.11 -5.59
CA ALA A 152 -14.10 12.18 -5.17
C ALA A 152 -14.82 12.77 -3.95
N ARG A 153 -16.13 13.00 -4.09
CA ARG A 153 -16.95 13.68 -3.08
C ARG A 153 -17.89 12.70 -2.40
N PHE A 154 -17.83 12.66 -1.09
CA PHE A 154 -18.67 11.81 -0.27
C PHE A 154 -19.51 12.61 0.71
N VAL A 155 -20.75 12.18 0.96
CA VAL A 155 -21.64 12.81 1.96
C VAL A 155 -22.14 11.83 3.01
N PHE A 156 -22.26 12.33 4.23
CA PHE A 156 -22.85 11.59 5.35
C PHE A 156 -23.58 12.53 6.30
N ASN A 157 -24.46 11.96 7.12
CA ASN A 157 -25.21 12.72 8.11
C ASN A 157 -24.56 12.59 9.49
N TYR A 158 -24.51 13.71 10.20
CA TYR A 158 -24.07 13.80 11.59
C TYR A 158 -25.25 14.20 12.47
N SER A 159 -25.34 13.57 13.65
CA SER A 159 -26.34 13.90 14.67
C SER A 159 -25.64 14.18 16.00
N GLU A 160 -26.04 15.27 16.66
CA GLU A 160 -25.57 15.64 18.00
C GLU A 160 -26.29 14.87 19.11
N ALA A 161 -27.35 14.12 18.80
CA ALA A 161 -28.16 13.42 19.80
C ALA A 161 -27.35 12.40 20.62
N ILE A 162 -26.33 11.78 20.00
CA ILE A 162 -25.42 10.85 20.66
C ILE A 162 -24.00 11.34 20.39
N PRO A 163 -23.24 11.77 21.42
CA PRO A 163 -21.85 12.16 21.26
C PRO A 163 -21.04 11.01 20.64
N GLN A 164 -20.46 11.26 19.47
CA GLN A 164 -19.75 10.27 18.67
C GLN A 164 -18.51 10.91 18.03
N VAL A 165 -17.48 10.08 17.84
CA VAL A 165 -16.35 10.39 16.97
C VAL A 165 -16.51 9.64 15.66
N TYR A 166 -16.12 10.30 14.57
CA TYR A 166 -16.19 9.76 13.22
C TYR A 166 -14.79 9.61 12.66
N SER A 167 -14.59 8.53 11.91
CA SER A 167 -13.42 8.37 11.05
C SER A 167 -13.84 7.73 9.73
N VAL A 168 -13.03 7.90 8.70
CA VAL A 168 -13.18 7.19 7.43
C VAL A 168 -12.00 6.24 7.28
N THR A 169 -12.27 5.00 6.84
CA THR A 169 -11.25 4.03 6.44
C THR A 169 -11.42 3.72 4.96
N PHE A 170 -10.31 3.56 4.24
CA PHE A 170 -10.28 3.32 2.79
C PHE A 170 -8.91 2.74 2.40
N GLU A 171 -8.78 2.16 1.20
CA GLU A 171 -7.45 1.93 0.60
C GLU A 171 -7.13 3.04 -0.40
N ALA A 172 -5.88 3.52 -0.40
CA ALA A 172 -5.35 4.39 -1.43
C ALA A 172 -4.46 3.59 -2.39
N ARG A 173 -4.56 3.86 -3.70
CA ARG A 173 -3.68 3.32 -4.76
C ARG A 173 -3.22 4.43 -5.69
N GLY A 174 -2.04 4.27 -6.29
CA GLY A 174 -1.47 5.23 -7.23
C GLY A 174 -1.07 6.58 -6.60
N VAL A 175 -0.99 6.66 -5.27
CA VAL A 175 -0.55 7.89 -4.58
C VAL A 175 0.96 7.84 -4.42
N GLU A 176 1.70 8.57 -5.23
CA GLU A 176 3.16 8.51 -5.25
C GLU A 176 3.82 9.49 -4.27
N ARG A 177 3.17 10.65 -4.04
CA ARG A 177 3.69 11.72 -3.18
C ARG A 177 2.66 12.18 -2.17
N LYS A 178 3.15 12.66 -1.02
CA LYS A 178 2.31 13.05 0.11
C LYS A 178 1.31 14.14 -0.24
N GLU A 179 1.66 15.10 -1.08
CA GLU A 179 0.81 16.27 -1.36
C GLU A 179 -0.10 16.09 -2.60
N GLN A 180 -0.18 14.87 -3.15
CA GLN A 180 -0.92 14.60 -4.38
C GLN A 180 -2.44 14.71 -4.18
N ILE A 181 -2.95 14.14 -3.09
CA ILE A 181 -4.38 14.06 -2.80
C ILE A 181 -4.67 14.71 -1.44
N GLU A 182 -5.35 15.85 -1.47
CA GLU A 182 -5.81 16.57 -0.29
C GLU A 182 -7.12 15.99 0.23
N ILE A 183 -7.28 15.94 1.56
CA ILE A 183 -8.52 15.52 2.21
C ILE A 183 -9.15 16.73 2.88
N THR A 184 -10.39 17.05 2.51
CA THR A 184 -11.15 18.13 3.15
C THR A 184 -12.47 17.67 3.71
N LEU A 185 -12.88 18.24 4.85
CA LEU A 185 -14.19 18.03 5.47
C LEU A 185 -14.91 19.36 5.57
N ASN A 186 -16.06 19.47 4.88
CA ASN A 186 -16.84 20.69 4.79
C ASN A 186 -16.02 21.91 4.32
N GLY A 187 -15.01 21.66 3.47
CA GLY A 187 -14.08 22.68 2.95
C GLY A 187 -12.89 22.98 3.88
N VAL A 188 -12.77 22.30 5.03
CA VAL A 188 -11.62 22.43 5.93
C VAL A 188 -10.59 21.36 5.64
N HIS A 189 -9.34 21.76 5.43
CA HIS A 189 -8.19 20.86 5.25
C HIS A 189 -8.00 19.95 6.47
N LEU A 190 -7.98 18.63 6.24
CA LEU A 190 -7.66 17.64 7.26
C LEU A 190 -6.23 17.09 7.15
N GLY A 191 -5.65 17.14 5.96
CA GLY A 191 -4.35 16.57 5.66
C GLY A 191 -4.28 16.08 4.22
N TYR A 192 -3.28 15.27 3.93
CA TYR A 192 -3.12 14.61 2.63
C TYR A 192 -3.04 13.09 2.79
N LEU A 193 -3.29 12.37 1.71
CA LEU A 193 -3.08 10.92 1.65
C LEU A 193 -1.61 10.57 1.79
N GLU A 194 -1.34 9.54 2.59
CA GLU A 194 0.00 8.96 2.64
C GLU A 194 0.26 8.17 1.34
N PRO A 195 1.50 8.21 0.82
CA PRO A 195 1.87 7.47 -0.39
C PRO A 195 1.61 5.96 -0.28
N SER A 196 1.21 5.36 -1.40
CA SER A 196 1.14 3.92 -1.61
C SER A 196 2.44 3.40 -2.25
N ALA A 197 2.78 2.13 -2.02
CA ALA A 197 3.95 1.51 -2.64
C ALA A 197 3.60 1.01 -4.06
N GLY A 198 3.62 1.91 -5.04
CA GLY A 198 3.17 1.63 -6.41
C GLY A 198 1.67 1.28 -6.44
N ASP A 199 1.33 0.18 -7.12
CA ASP A 199 -0.04 -0.34 -7.24
C ASP A 199 -0.57 -0.97 -5.94
N TYR A 200 0.29 -1.12 -4.94
CA TYR A 200 -0.08 -1.78 -3.70
C TYR A 200 -1.02 -0.90 -2.86
N PRO A 201 -2.25 -1.34 -2.56
CA PRO A 201 -3.19 -0.55 -1.76
C PRO A 201 -2.65 -0.33 -0.35
N LYS A 202 -2.61 0.95 0.07
CA LYS A 202 -2.37 1.29 1.46
C LYS A 202 -3.70 1.58 2.16
N THR A 203 -4.09 0.75 3.11
CA THR A 203 -5.25 1.04 3.96
C THR A 203 -4.92 2.18 4.91
N GLN A 204 -5.76 3.22 4.92
CA GLN A 204 -5.59 4.41 5.74
C GLN A 204 -6.86 4.71 6.53
N ARG A 205 -6.69 5.37 7.68
CA ARG A 205 -7.79 5.86 8.52
C ARG A 205 -7.60 7.34 8.80
N VAL A 206 -8.63 8.13 8.54
CA VAL A 206 -8.63 9.58 8.76
C VAL A 206 -9.73 9.93 9.75
N LYS A 207 -9.35 10.59 10.84
CA LYS A 207 -10.29 11.11 11.83
C LYS A 207 -11.04 12.32 11.26
N LEU A 208 -12.33 12.40 11.51
CA LEU A 208 -13.20 13.53 11.13
C LEU A 208 -13.45 14.38 12.39
N PRO A 209 -12.78 15.53 12.56
CA PRO A 209 -12.87 16.31 13.80
C PRO A 209 -14.29 16.85 14.02
N ARG A 210 -14.82 16.66 15.23
CA ARG A 210 -16.20 17.06 15.59
C ARG A 210 -16.47 18.55 15.38
N LYS A 211 -15.47 19.41 15.64
CA LYS A 211 -15.56 20.87 15.43
C LYS A 211 -15.86 21.29 13.98
N TYR A 212 -15.65 20.40 13.01
CA TYR A 212 -15.94 20.65 11.60
C TYR A 212 -17.22 19.94 11.13
N LEU A 213 -17.85 19.13 11.96
CA LEU A 213 -19.11 18.46 11.64
C LEU A 213 -20.28 19.43 11.82
N LYS A 214 -21.25 19.34 10.92
CA LYS A 214 -22.46 20.16 10.92
C LYS A 214 -23.67 19.26 11.14
N ALA A 215 -24.39 19.48 12.23
CA ALA A 215 -25.59 18.71 12.56
C ALA A 215 -26.78 19.15 11.70
N GLY A 216 -27.67 18.20 11.39
CA GLY A 216 -28.91 18.48 10.63
C GLY A 216 -28.72 18.76 9.13
N ILE A 217 -27.47 18.82 8.64
CA ILE A 217 -27.14 18.92 7.21
C ILE A 217 -26.10 17.88 6.82
N ALA A 218 -26.05 17.55 5.53
CA ALA A 218 -25.08 16.61 4.99
C ALA A 218 -23.66 17.19 5.10
N ASN A 219 -22.76 16.42 5.69
CA ASN A 219 -21.34 16.71 5.78
C ASN A 219 -20.66 16.19 4.52
N LYS A 220 -19.75 16.97 3.94
CA LYS A 220 -19.04 16.64 2.69
C LYS A 220 -17.57 16.32 2.99
N LEU A 221 -17.14 15.09 2.70
CA LEU A 221 -15.75 14.68 2.67
C LEU A 221 -15.28 14.68 1.22
N VAL A 222 -14.13 15.28 0.92
CA VAL A 222 -13.57 15.36 -0.43
C VAL A 222 -12.14 14.85 -0.43
N PHE A 223 -11.82 14.00 -1.40
CA PHE A 223 -10.46 13.67 -1.80
C PHE A 223 -10.18 14.43 -3.09
N ASP A 224 -9.29 15.41 -3.04
CA ASP A 224 -9.01 16.34 -4.15
C ASP A 224 -7.60 16.08 -4.69
N ALA A 225 -7.50 15.71 -5.96
CA ALA A 225 -6.26 15.47 -6.65
C ALA A 225 -5.68 16.79 -7.14
N VAL A 226 -4.87 17.43 -6.28
CA VAL A 226 -4.33 18.78 -6.45
C VAL A 226 -3.59 18.98 -7.78
N ASP A 227 -2.99 17.92 -8.31
CA ASP A 227 -2.22 17.95 -9.56
C ASP A 227 -3.03 17.67 -10.84
N ASN A 228 -4.33 17.35 -10.70
CA ASN A 228 -5.20 16.97 -11.80
C ASN A 228 -6.36 17.97 -11.94
N PRO A 229 -6.48 18.70 -13.06
CA PRO A 229 -5.59 18.76 -14.23
C PRO A 229 -4.39 19.70 -13.98
N PRO A 230 -3.24 19.55 -14.70
CA PRO A 230 -3.09 18.91 -16.02
C PRO A 230 -2.33 17.57 -16.07
N ASN A 231 -1.85 17.02 -14.94
CA ASN A 231 -0.83 15.97 -14.98
C ASN A 231 -1.35 14.53 -15.18
N SER A 232 -2.68 14.33 -15.25
CA SER A 232 -3.33 13.03 -15.41
C SER A 232 -2.66 11.92 -14.58
N VAL A 233 -2.31 12.23 -13.33
CA VAL A 233 -1.63 11.27 -12.46
C VAL A 233 -2.68 10.30 -11.92
N PRO A 234 -2.52 8.98 -12.11
CA PRO A 234 -3.44 7.99 -11.55
C PRO A 234 -3.56 8.12 -10.04
N TRP A 235 -4.75 7.90 -9.51
CA TRP A 235 -5.03 7.82 -8.08
C TRP A 235 -6.36 7.12 -7.87
N ALA A 236 -6.50 6.38 -6.77
CA ALA A 236 -7.76 5.74 -6.45
C ALA A 236 -8.02 5.62 -4.95
N ILE A 237 -9.29 5.79 -4.58
CA ILE A 237 -9.87 5.50 -3.27
C ILE A 237 -10.75 4.27 -3.41
N VAL A 238 -10.37 3.21 -2.71
CA VAL A 238 -11.05 1.92 -2.74
C VAL A 238 -11.83 1.75 -1.45
N GLU A 239 -13.08 1.31 -1.58
CA GLU A 239 -13.90 0.86 -0.46
C GLU A 239 -14.01 1.86 0.73
N PRO A 240 -14.28 3.16 0.48
CA PRO A 240 -14.41 4.11 1.57
C PRO A 240 -15.57 3.74 2.50
N ARG A 241 -15.29 3.76 3.80
CA ARG A 241 -16.19 3.32 4.87
C ARG A 241 -16.17 4.29 6.03
N LEU A 242 -17.35 4.74 6.46
CA LEU A 242 -17.54 5.53 7.67
C LEU A 242 -17.46 4.62 8.89
N LEU A 243 -16.68 5.03 9.88
CA LEU A 243 -16.63 4.42 11.20
C LEU A 243 -17.15 5.43 12.21
N ARG A 244 -18.06 4.99 13.08
CA ARG A 244 -18.63 5.78 14.16
C ARG A 244 -18.36 5.08 15.49
N LYS A 245 -17.87 5.82 16.47
CA LYS A 245 -17.64 5.32 17.83
C LYS A 245 -18.32 6.25 18.82
N VAL A 246 -19.18 5.68 19.65
CA VAL A 246 -19.88 6.43 20.70
C VAL A 246 -18.86 6.86 21.74
N LEU A 247 -18.92 8.13 22.12
CA LEU A 247 -18.11 8.66 23.19
C LEU A 247 -18.61 8.11 24.54
N PRO A 248 -17.71 7.73 25.45
CA PRO A 248 -18.09 7.28 26.77
C PRO A 248 -18.74 8.43 27.56
N THR A 249 -19.65 8.07 28.45
CA THR A 249 -20.16 9.02 29.47
C THR A 249 -19.27 8.89 30.70
N CYS A 250 -18.65 10.00 31.11
CA CYS A 250 -17.79 10.06 32.28
C CYS A 250 -18.25 11.13 33.25
N ALA A 251 -18.02 10.93 34.55
CA ALA A 251 -18.01 12.02 35.51
C ALA A 251 -16.81 12.97 35.25
N VAL A 252 -16.86 14.17 35.84
CA VAL A 252 -15.76 15.16 35.74
C VAL A 252 -14.44 14.53 36.18
N GLY A 253 -13.42 14.59 35.32
CA GLY A 253 -12.08 14.02 35.57
C GLY A 253 -11.96 12.50 35.44
N GLU A 254 -13.07 11.77 35.33
CA GLU A 254 -13.05 10.30 35.18
C GLU A 254 -12.51 9.89 33.80
N CYS A 255 -12.88 10.60 32.74
CA CYS A 255 -12.39 10.35 31.38
C CYS A 255 -10.86 10.52 31.28
N THR A 256 -10.30 11.61 31.82
CA THR A 256 -8.84 11.77 31.90
C THR A 256 -8.16 10.63 32.68
N ARG A 257 -8.74 10.21 33.81
CA ARG A 257 -8.18 9.10 34.61
C ARG A 257 -8.20 7.78 33.83
N GLU A 258 -9.29 7.48 33.12
CA GLU A 258 -9.40 6.25 32.33
C GLU A 258 -8.48 6.29 31.11
N ALA A 259 -8.38 7.44 30.42
CA ALA A 259 -7.41 7.65 29.36
C ALA A 259 -5.97 7.43 29.84
N LYS A 260 -5.63 7.93 31.03
CA LYS A 260 -4.32 7.70 31.64
C LYS A 260 -4.10 6.22 31.96
N ALA A 261 -5.10 5.52 32.51
CA ALA A 261 -4.99 4.10 32.80
C ALA A 261 -4.78 3.25 31.54
N LEU A 262 -5.43 3.62 30.43
CA LEU A 262 -5.21 3.04 29.11
C LEU A 262 -3.80 3.32 28.58
N TYR A 263 -3.32 4.56 28.68
CA TYR A 263 -1.96 4.93 28.30
C TYR A 263 -0.92 4.13 29.09
N ASP A 264 -1.08 4.03 30.41
CA ASP A 264 -0.13 3.29 31.27
C ASP A 264 -0.13 1.78 30.93
N ARG A 265 -1.25 1.20 30.47
CA ARG A 265 -1.29 -0.17 29.95
C ARG A 265 -0.58 -0.27 28.60
N ALA A 266 -0.83 0.66 27.69
CA ALA A 266 -0.19 0.69 26.39
C ALA A 266 1.34 0.80 26.53
N ASP A 267 1.82 1.65 27.43
CA ASP A 267 3.25 1.81 27.75
C ASP A 267 3.88 0.48 28.21
N ARG A 268 3.19 -0.30 29.05
CA ARG A 268 3.65 -1.64 29.45
C ARG A 268 3.71 -2.61 28.28
N HIS A 269 2.72 -2.60 27.40
CA HIS A 269 2.75 -3.41 26.18
C HIS A 269 3.91 -2.98 25.26
N LEU A 270 4.18 -1.67 25.13
CA LEU A 270 5.31 -1.16 24.35
C LEU A 270 6.66 -1.51 24.96
N ALA A 271 6.79 -1.50 26.30
CA ALA A 271 7.98 -1.99 26.99
C ALA A 271 8.23 -3.48 26.70
N GLN A 272 7.16 -4.24 26.49
CA GLN A 272 7.19 -5.69 26.19
C GLN A 272 7.04 -6.01 24.69
N ARG A 273 7.17 -5.02 23.80
CA ARG A 273 6.89 -5.19 22.36
C ARG A 273 7.74 -6.24 21.64
N ASN A 274 8.88 -6.62 22.21
CA ASN A 274 9.77 -7.64 21.64
C ASN A 274 9.47 -9.07 22.15
N LEU A 275 8.60 -9.22 23.16
CA LEU A 275 8.20 -10.52 23.69
C LEU A 275 7.11 -11.18 22.85
N ALA A 276 6.16 -10.38 22.36
CA ALA A 276 5.07 -10.86 21.53
C ALA A 276 4.72 -9.81 20.46
N ALA A 277 4.50 -10.28 19.22
CA ALA A 277 4.12 -9.44 18.08
C ALA A 277 2.86 -8.61 18.36
N GLU A 278 1.89 -9.22 19.04
CA GLU A 278 0.59 -8.62 19.38
C GLU A 278 0.67 -7.40 20.31
N ASN A 279 1.72 -7.28 21.12
CA ASN A 279 1.84 -6.20 22.10
C ASN A 279 1.78 -4.81 21.45
N ARG A 280 2.29 -4.67 20.22
CA ARG A 280 2.19 -3.38 19.49
C ARG A 280 0.74 -3.04 19.13
N VAL A 281 -0.03 -4.03 18.68
CA VAL A 281 -1.44 -3.84 18.31
C VAL A 281 -2.32 -3.61 19.53
N LEU A 282 -2.02 -4.29 20.65
CA LEU A 282 -2.70 -4.04 21.93
C LEU A 282 -2.42 -2.61 22.41
N ALA A 283 -1.16 -2.19 22.43
CA ALA A 283 -0.80 -0.81 22.77
C ALA A 283 -1.50 0.20 21.87
N TRP A 284 -1.48 -0.03 20.55
CA TRP A 284 -2.17 0.80 19.58
C TRP A 284 -3.67 0.92 19.87
N SER A 285 -4.35 -0.20 20.11
CA SER A 285 -5.79 -0.20 20.42
C SER A 285 -6.07 0.56 21.72
N GLU A 286 -5.26 0.37 22.75
CA GLU A 286 -5.43 1.09 24.02
C GLU A 286 -5.19 2.60 23.88
N LEU A 287 -4.21 3.02 23.08
CA LEU A 287 -3.98 4.44 22.77
C LEU A 287 -5.15 5.05 22.00
N GLN A 288 -5.69 4.35 21.00
CA GLN A 288 -6.89 4.78 20.26
C GLN A 288 -8.08 4.96 21.22
N ARG A 289 -8.30 4.01 22.14
CA ARG A 289 -9.34 4.11 23.16
C ARG A 289 -9.09 5.26 24.12
N ALA A 290 -7.84 5.49 24.53
CA ALA A 290 -7.47 6.59 25.41
C ALA A 290 -7.83 7.94 24.78
N LEU A 291 -7.56 8.12 23.48
CA LEU A 291 -7.99 9.31 22.75
C LEU A 291 -9.51 9.47 22.79
N VAL A 292 -10.29 8.40 22.58
CA VAL A 292 -11.77 8.47 22.62
C VAL A 292 -12.28 8.98 23.97
N PHE A 293 -11.65 8.61 25.09
CA PHE A 293 -11.98 9.18 26.41
C PHE A 293 -11.66 10.67 26.51
N LEU A 294 -10.53 11.11 25.94
CA LEU A 294 -10.14 12.52 25.93
C LEU A 294 -10.97 13.37 24.98
N GLU A 295 -11.58 12.80 23.94
CA GLU A 295 -12.50 13.50 23.03
C GLU A 295 -13.84 13.89 23.68
N VAL A 296 -14.09 13.42 24.90
CA VAL A 296 -15.22 13.87 25.75
C VAL A 296 -14.93 15.25 26.33
N GLU A 297 -13.67 15.50 26.68
CA GLU A 297 -13.21 16.80 27.15
C GLU A 297 -13.08 17.77 25.97
N ASP A 298 -13.12 19.08 26.23
CA ASP A 298 -13.14 20.11 25.19
C ASP A 298 -11.97 19.90 24.19
N PRO A 299 -12.24 19.75 22.88
CA PRO A 299 -11.21 19.57 21.86
C PRO A 299 -10.15 20.69 21.82
N GLU A 300 -10.45 21.86 22.36
CA GLU A 300 -9.51 22.99 22.44
C GLU A 300 -8.60 22.95 23.68
N SER A 301 -8.95 22.17 24.71
CA SER A 301 -8.16 22.05 25.95
C SER A 301 -7.13 20.94 25.91
N GLN A 302 -6.52 20.68 24.74
CA GLN A 302 -5.59 19.54 24.51
C GLN A 302 -4.59 19.37 25.64
N SER A 303 -4.85 18.40 26.51
CA SER A 303 -4.03 18.14 27.69
C SER A 303 -2.66 17.61 27.28
N ASP A 304 -1.65 17.75 28.13
CA ASP A 304 -0.32 17.16 27.90
C ASP A 304 -0.43 15.64 27.61
N LEU A 305 -1.39 14.98 28.26
CA LEU A 305 -1.70 13.56 28.03
C LEU A 305 -2.21 13.31 26.61
N TYR A 306 -3.05 14.19 26.05
CA TYR A 306 -3.53 14.08 24.67
C TYR A 306 -2.36 14.13 23.68
N VAL A 307 -1.47 15.12 23.83
CA VAL A 307 -0.29 15.30 22.97
C VAL A 307 0.65 14.10 23.09
N LEU A 308 0.86 13.61 24.30
CA LEU A 308 1.69 12.42 24.56
C LEU A 308 1.12 11.16 23.91
N ILE A 309 -0.19 10.91 24.05
CA ILE A 309 -0.86 9.77 23.42
C ILE A 309 -0.77 9.88 21.90
N GLN A 310 -1.01 11.06 21.32
CA GLN A 310 -0.90 11.26 19.86
C GLN A 310 0.53 11.02 19.35
N ALA A 311 1.55 11.51 20.06
CA ALA A 311 2.94 11.28 19.69
C ALA A 311 3.27 9.77 19.72
N THR A 312 2.92 9.10 20.83
CA THR A 312 3.13 7.67 21.01
C THR A 312 2.40 6.85 19.96
N LEU A 313 1.15 7.20 19.68
CA LEU A 313 0.32 6.54 18.67
C LEU A 313 0.93 6.66 17.27
N ARG A 314 1.44 7.84 16.88
CA ARG A 314 2.14 8.02 15.60
C ARG A 314 3.37 7.12 15.46
N ASP A 315 4.14 6.96 16.54
CA ASP A 315 5.32 6.09 16.52
C ASP A 315 4.91 4.61 16.37
N VAL A 316 3.88 4.19 17.10
CA VAL A 316 3.34 2.82 17.02
C VAL A 316 2.71 2.54 15.65
N ASP A 317 1.93 3.49 15.11
CA ASP A 317 1.36 3.42 13.76
C ASP A 317 2.47 3.21 12.73
N ARG A 318 3.56 4.00 12.79
CA ARG A 318 4.69 3.87 11.86
C ARG A 318 5.32 2.48 11.92
N GLU A 319 5.52 1.93 13.12
CA GLU A 319 6.05 0.56 13.29
C GLU A 319 5.12 -0.51 12.72
N LEU A 320 3.81 -0.39 12.99
CA LEU A 320 2.79 -1.32 12.50
C LEU A 320 2.63 -1.23 10.99
N ASP A 321 2.63 -0.04 10.41
CA ASP A 321 2.56 0.21 8.97
C ASP A 321 3.77 -0.38 8.24
N ALA A 322 4.99 -0.18 8.78
CA ALA A 322 6.19 -0.77 8.22
C ALA A 322 6.09 -2.30 8.22
N LYS A 323 5.60 -2.89 9.32
CA LYS A 323 5.40 -4.34 9.41
C LYS A 323 4.33 -4.85 8.46
N CYS A 324 3.21 -4.13 8.34
CA CYS A 324 2.14 -4.45 7.41
C CYS A 324 2.65 -4.46 5.97
N THR A 325 3.31 -3.38 5.57
CA THR A 325 3.89 -3.21 4.23
C THR A 325 4.89 -4.33 3.93
N SER A 326 5.78 -4.65 4.87
CA SER A 326 6.73 -5.76 4.72
C SER A 326 6.04 -7.11 4.47
N ILE A 327 5.01 -7.45 5.25
CA ILE A 327 4.26 -8.71 5.08
C ILE A 327 3.57 -8.75 3.72
N MET A 328 2.91 -7.66 3.34
CA MET A 328 2.09 -7.62 2.15
C MET A 328 2.93 -7.61 0.87
N LEU A 329 4.05 -6.88 0.84
CA LEU A 329 5.01 -6.93 -0.26
C LEU A 329 5.67 -8.31 -0.39
N ALA A 330 6.04 -8.93 0.73
CA ALA A 330 6.61 -10.28 0.72
C ALA A 330 5.61 -11.30 0.14
N ALA A 331 4.35 -11.26 0.58
CA ALA A 331 3.31 -12.11 0.04
C ALA A 331 3.07 -11.85 -1.46
N LYS A 332 2.98 -10.58 -1.87
CA LYS A 332 2.77 -10.19 -3.27
C LYS A 332 3.86 -10.72 -4.20
N ARG A 333 5.13 -10.60 -3.79
CA ARG A 333 6.26 -11.15 -4.56
C ARG A 333 6.13 -12.66 -4.75
N ILE A 334 5.64 -13.38 -3.74
CA ILE A 334 5.39 -14.82 -3.82
C ILE A 334 4.23 -15.12 -4.80
N GLU A 335 3.20 -14.28 -4.86
CA GLU A 335 2.13 -14.39 -5.87
C GLU A 335 2.65 -14.25 -7.30
N GLU A 336 3.55 -13.29 -7.53
CA GLU A 336 4.15 -13.02 -8.85
C GLU A 336 4.96 -14.23 -9.34
N MET A 337 5.60 -14.95 -8.42
CA MET A 337 6.27 -16.23 -8.69
C MET A 337 5.30 -17.42 -8.87
N GLN A 338 3.99 -17.17 -8.89
CA GLN A 338 2.92 -18.18 -9.02
C GLN A 338 2.85 -19.20 -7.86
N ASP A 339 3.51 -18.96 -6.72
CA ASP A 339 3.39 -19.81 -5.52
C ASP A 339 2.24 -19.33 -4.60
N LEU A 340 1.02 -19.51 -5.10
CA LEU A 340 -0.21 -19.07 -4.44
C LEU A 340 -0.38 -19.66 -3.03
N LYS A 341 0.12 -20.88 -2.79
CA LYS A 341 0.01 -21.56 -1.49
C LYS A 341 0.89 -20.89 -0.45
N THR A 342 2.12 -20.55 -0.80
CA THR A 342 3.04 -19.86 0.11
C THR A 342 2.61 -18.41 0.31
N ALA A 343 2.07 -17.73 -0.72
CA ALA A 343 1.51 -16.39 -0.58
C ALA A 343 0.32 -16.37 0.41
N TYR A 344 -0.65 -17.28 0.24
CA TYR A 344 -1.76 -17.46 1.18
C TYR A 344 -1.29 -17.68 2.62
N LYS A 345 -0.30 -18.58 2.80
CA LYS A 345 0.29 -18.84 4.12
C LYS A 345 0.90 -17.57 4.71
N THR A 346 1.59 -16.77 3.89
CA THR A 346 2.23 -15.52 4.32
C THR A 346 1.20 -14.50 4.82
N TYR A 347 0.09 -14.30 4.09
CA TYR A 347 -1.00 -13.43 4.57
C TYR A 347 -1.61 -13.94 5.88
N ARG A 348 -1.90 -15.25 5.96
CA ARG A 348 -2.47 -15.86 7.16
C ARG A 348 -1.53 -15.75 8.36
N ASP A 349 -0.24 -15.97 8.18
CA ASP A 349 0.76 -15.77 9.23
C ASP A 349 0.88 -14.28 9.61
N GLY A 350 0.61 -13.37 8.68
CA GLY A 350 0.47 -11.94 8.94
C GLY A 350 -0.62 -11.59 9.95
N LEU A 351 -1.76 -12.30 9.95
CA LEU A 351 -2.82 -12.07 10.95
C LEU A 351 -2.39 -12.36 12.40
N LYS A 352 -1.31 -13.12 12.61
CA LYS A 352 -0.73 -13.32 13.95
C LYS A 352 -0.06 -12.04 14.49
N TRP A 353 0.40 -11.16 13.61
CA TRP A 353 0.91 -9.84 13.97
C TRP A 353 -0.21 -8.84 14.23
N PHE A 354 -1.36 -9.03 13.59
CA PHE A 354 -2.52 -8.16 13.69
C PHE A 354 -3.73 -8.95 14.20
N PRO A 355 -3.74 -9.36 15.49
CA PRO A 355 -4.85 -10.11 16.06
C PRO A 355 -6.14 -9.27 16.14
N GLU A 356 -7.26 -9.92 16.43
CA GLU A 356 -8.51 -9.22 16.74
C GLU A 356 -8.32 -8.39 18.00
N ALA A 357 -8.71 -7.12 17.91
CA ALA A 357 -8.73 -6.19 19.01
C ALA A 357 -10.04 -5.39 18.95
N GLU A 358 -10.39 -4.72 20.03
CA GLU A 358 -11.62 -3.91 20.12
C GLU A 358 -11.65 -2.82 19.04
N ASP A 359 -10.51 -2.17 18.81
CA ASP A 359 -10.28 -1.37 17.61
C ASP A 359 -9.42 -2.19 16.65
N GLU A 360 -9.93 -2.44 15.45
CA GLU A 360 -9.21 -3.20 14.43
C GLU A 360 -8.21 -2.31 13.69
N HIS A 361 -6.94 -2.71 13.67
CA HIS A 361 -5.90 -2.01 12.89
C HIS A 361 -6.19 -2.18 11.38
N PRO A 362 -6.10 -1.11 10.56
CA PRO A 362 -6.46 -1.18 9.13
C PRO A 362 -5.76 -2.31 8.33
N CYS A 363 -4.53 -2.67 8.71
CA CYS A 363 -3.80 -3.79 8.11
C CYS A 363 -4.51 -5.15 8.26
N ARG A 364 -5.19 -5.40 9.40
CA ARG A 364 -5.86 -6.69 9.63
C ARG A 364 -6.93 -6.94 8.57
N TRP A 365 -7.73 -5.91 8.28
CA TRP A 365 -8.75 -5.98 7.25
C TRP A 365 -8.14 -6.22 5.86
N GLY A 366 -7.04 -5.54 5.51
CA GLY A 366 -6.34 -5.77 4.24
C GLY A 366 -5.79 -7.20 4.10
N LEU A 367 -5.24 -7.76 5.19
CA LEU A 367 -4.79 -9.15 5.25
C LEU A 367 -5.96 -10.13 5.09
N GLN A 368 -7.06 -9.92 5.81
CA GLN A 368 -8.24 -10.77 5.74
C GLN A 368 -8.86 -10.76 4.34
N LYS A 369 -8.97 -9.60 3.72
CA LYS A 369 -9.44 -9.45 2.34
C LYS A 369 -8.59 -10.27 1.37
N LYS A 370 -7.27 -10.21 1.49
CA LYS A 370 -6.38 -11.05 0.65
C LYS A 370 -6.64 -12.53 0.89
N ILE A 371 -6.77 -12.97 2.13
CA ILE A 371 -7.08 -14.36 2.48
C ILE A 371 -8.42 -14.80 1.84
N ASP A 372 -9.43 -13.94 1.87
CA ASP A 372 -10.75 -14.22 1.30
C ASP A 372 -10.72 -14.32 -0.23
N GLU A 373 -9.88 -13.53 -0.91
CA GLU A 373 -9.63 -13.65 -2.36
C GLU A 373 -9.12 -15.05 -2.74
N TYR A 374 -8.32 -15.70 -1.89
CA TYR A 374 -7.88 -17.09 -2.13
C TYR A 374 -8.98 -18.11 -1.86
N SER A 375 -9.79 -17.90 -0.83
CA SER A 375 -10.92 -18.78 -0.50
C SER A 375 -11.97 -18.79 -1.62
N GLY A 376 -12.19 -17.65 -2.28
CA GLY A 376 -13.08 -17.53 -3.43
C GLY A 376 -12.48 -18.03 -4.77
N ARG A 377 -11.18 -18.37 -4.80
CA ARG A 377 -10.47 -18.90 -5.98
C ARG A 377 -10.21 -20.40 -5.91
N GLN A 378 -10.71 -21.10 -4.88
CA GLN A 378 -10.66 -22.56 -4.88
C GLN A 378 -11.56 -23.09 -6.02
N PRO A 379 -11.04 -23.92 -6.95
CA PRO A 379 -11.80 -24.47 -8.06
C PRO A 379 -12.93 -25.41 -7.61
#